data_AF-A0AAE1RUJ0-F1
#
_entry.id   AF-A0AAE1RUJ0-F1
#
_cell.length_a   1.000
_cell.length_b   1.000
_cell.length_c   1.000
_cell.angle_alpha   90.00
_cell.angle_beta   90.00
_cell.angle_gamma   90.00
#
_symmetry.space_group_name_H-M   'P 1'
#
loop_
_entity.id
_entity.type
_entity.pdbx_description
1 polymer ?
#
loop_
_entity_poly.entity_id
_entity_poly.type
_entity_poly.pdbx_seq_one_letter_code
_entity_poly.pdbx_strand_id
1 'polypeptide(L)'
;MLPQALRSISDVSSDLMIEVRSASFALHKFPLVSRSGRIRKLLLEAKDTKISRLNLTSLPGGSDAFELAAKFCYGVNIEITISNVALLRCAARFMEMTEDISEKNLEIRTEVFLKDTVFPNISNSISVLHRCETLLPVSEEVNLVSRLINAIANNACKEQLTSGLSKLEHSFPPKPVQCLDSETPSDWWGKSLAVLNLDFFQRVLSAVKTKGLKQDIISRILINYAQNSLQGLFIKDPQLVKGSYLDLDLQKRQRIIVETIASLLPSQSRKSTVPMAFLSSLLKSAIAASASTSCKSDLERRISLQLDQAILEDILIPANPHGNNHNPLCHLYMT
;
A
#
# COMPACT_ATOMS: atom_id res chain seq x y z
N MET A 1 -30.97 11.15 13.98
CA MET A 1 -30.36 9.81 14.09
C MET A 1 -30.88 8.96 12.96
N LEU A 2 -30.03 8.50 12.05
CA LEU A 2 -30.42 7.52 11.03
C LEU A 2 -30.76 6.18 11.71
N PRO A 3 -31.76 5.41 11.25
CA PRO A 3 -32.10 4.12 11.83
C PRO A 3 -30.91 3.15 11.66
N GLN A 4 -30.48 2.54 12.77
CA GLN A 4 -29.50 1.44 12.75
C GLN A 4 -30.11 0.26 11.96
N ALA A 5 -29.37 -0.27 10.98
CA ALA A 5 -29.81 -1.45 10.25
C ALA A 5 -29.73 -2.68 11.16
N LEU A 6 -30.89 -3.26 11.51
CA LEU A 6 -30.98 -4.52 12.23
C LEU A 6 -30.80 -5.68 11.24
N ARG A 7 -29.74 -6.48 11.40
CA ARG A 7 -29.47 -7.67 10.59
C ARG A 7 -29.80 -8.92 11.41
N SER A 8 -30.68 -9.77 10.90
CA SER A 8 -30.94 -11.11 11.45
C SER A 8 -30.32 -12.17 10.54
N ILE A 9 -29.76 -13.22 11.14
CA ILE A 9 -29.18 -14.37 10.41
C ILE A 9 -30.16 -15.56 10.37
N SER A 10 -31.30 -15.49 11.08
CA SER A 10 -32.29 -16.57 11.14
C SER A 10 -33.70 -16.07 11.44
N ASP A 11 -34.71 -16.90 11.15
CA ASP A 11 -36.13 -16.58 11.34
C ASP A 11 -36.68 -16.88 12.75
N VAL A 12 -35.79 -17.28 13.68
CA VAL A 12 -36.14 -17.63 15.08
C VAL A 12 -35.77 -16.48 16.02
N SER A 13 -36.46 -16.38 17.17
CA SER A 13 -36.25 -15.35 18.18
C SER A 13 -34.81 -15.34 18.72
N SER A 14 -34.12 -14.21 18.58
CA SER A 14 -32.74 -13.99 19.04
C SER A 14 -32.63 -13.80 20.55
N ASP A 15 -31.62 -14.42 21.18
CA ASP A 15 -31.27 -14.27 22.60
C ASP A 15 -30.03 -13.37 22.82
N LEU A 16 -29.44 -12.87 21.74
CA LEU A 16 -28.23 -12.05 21.74
C LEU A 16 -28.36 -10.88 20.75
N MET A 17 -27.98 -9.69 21.20
CA MET A 17 -27.84 -8.51 20.36
C MET A 17 -26.38 -8.04 20.39
N ILE A 18 -25.75 -7.97 19.23
CA ILE A 18 -24.37 -7.45 19.10
C ILE A 18 -24.39 -6.17 18.29
N GLU A 19 -23.86 -5.09 18.87
CA GLU A 19 -23.66 -3.81 18.18
C GLU A 19 -22.23 -3.70 17.67
N VAL A 20 -22.07 -3.45 16.37
CA VAL A 20 -20.78 -3.25 15.71
C VAL A 20 -20.83 -1.94 14.94
N ARG A 21 -20.25 -0.88 15.52
CA ARG A 21 -20.29 0.49 14.98
C ARG A 21 -21.74 0.94 14.70
N SER A 22 -22.11 1.07 13.43
CA SER A 22 -23.43 1.55 12.99
C SER A 22 -24.45 0.44 12.70
N ALA A 23 -24.08 -0.83 12.89
CA ALA A 23 -24.94 -1.98 12.63
C ALA A 23 -25.24 -2.77 13.90
N SER A 24 -26.45 -3.32 13.97
CA SER A 24 -26.92 -4.14 15.09
C SER A 24 -27.34 -5.51 14.58
N PHE A 25 -26.89 -6.56 15.25
CA PHE A 25 -27.10 -7.94 14.84
C PHE A 25 -27.92 -8.69 15.88
N ALA A 26 -29.07 -9.21 15.47
CA ALA A 26 -29.90 -10.12 16.26
C ALA A 26 -29.44 -11.55 16.00
N LEU A 27 -28.89 -12.20 17.03
CA LEU A 27 -28.15 -13.46 16.94
C LEU A 27 -28.53 -14.43 18.07
N HIS A 28 -27.93 -15.62 18.01
CA HIS A 28 -28.05 -16.70 18.98
C HIS A 28 -26.74 -16.85 19.75
N LYS A 29 -26.77 -17.02 21.08
CA LYS A 29 -25.57 -17.19 21.91
C LYS A 29 -24.74 -18.40 21.48
N PHE A 30 -25.39 -19.54 21.27
CA PHE A 30 -24.71 -20.84 21.09
C PHE A 30 -23.76 -20.88 19.88
N PRO A 31 -24.17 -20.53 18.64
CA PRO A 31 -23.27 -20.53 17.49
C PRO A 31 -22.00 -19.69 17.73
N LEU A 32 -22.14 -18.51 18.32
CA LEU A 32 -21.04 -17.58 18.55
C LEU A 32 -20.10 -18.07 19.65
N VAL A 33 -20.62 -18.52 20.80
CA VAL A 33 -19.82 -19.00 21.95
C VAL A 33 -19.03 -20.26 21.62
N SER A 34 -19.54 -21.09 20.70
CA SER A 34 -18.87 -22.31 20.26
C SER A 34 -17.62 -22.04 19.42
N ARG A 35 -17.49 -20.85 18.81
CA ARG A 35 -16.40 -20.52 17.88
C ARG A 35 -15.58 -19.29 18.26
N SER A 36 -16.08 -18.41 19.14
CA SER A 36 -15.39 -17.20 19.59
C SER A 36 -15.09 -17.22 21.09
N GLY A 37 -13.80 -17.23 21.44
CA GLY A 37 -13.34 -17.11 22.83
C GLY A 37 -13.75 -15.78 23.47
N ARG A 38 -13.66 -14.68 22.72
CA ARG A 38 -14.03 -13.35 23.21
C ARG A 38 -15.52 -13.25 23.53
N ILE A 39 -16.40 -13.71 22.64
CA ILE A 39 -17.85 -13.69 22.90
C ILE A 39 -18.20 -14.57 24.10
N ARG A 40 -17.58 -15.76 24.20
CA ARG A 40 -17.72 -16.64 25.36
C ARG A 40 -17.39 -15.90 26.66
N LYS A 41 -16.24 -15.21 26.71
CA LYS A 41 -15.82 -14.44 27.89
C LYS A 41 -16.78 -13.29 28.21
N LEU A 42 -17.14 -12.48 27.22
CA LEU A 42 -18.03 -11.34 27.42
C LEU A 42 -19.43 -11.75 27.91
N LEU A 43 -19.94 -12.91 27.49
CA LEU A 43 -21.22 -13.42 27.96
C LEU A 43 -21.16 -14.01 29.37
N LEU A 44 -20.01 -14.54 29.81
CA LEU A 44 -19.82 -14.98 31.19
C LEU A 44 -19.80 -13.80 32.17
N GLU A 45 -19.28 -12.64 31.73
CA GLU A 45 -19.21 -11.41 32.52
C GLU A 45 -20.54 -10.62 32.52
N ALA A 46 -21.44 -10.91 31.58
CA ALA A 46 -22.73 -10.25 31.47
C ALA A 46 -23.73 -10.76 32.51
N LYS A 47 -24.52 -9.85 33.10
CA LYS A 47 -25.66 -10.22 33.96
C LYS A 47 -26.69 -11.00 33.13
N ASP A 48 -27.29 -12.02 33.75
CA ASP A 48 -28.24 -12.89 33.06
C ASP A 48 -29.55 -12.14 32.76
N THR A 49 -29.66 -11.63 31.53
CA THR A 49 -30.85 -10.99 30.98
C THR A 49 -31.42 -11.87 29.88
N LYS A 50 -32.76 -11.85 29.73
CA LYS A 50 -33.47 -12.61 28.67
C LYS A 50 -32.88 -12.40 27.27
N ILE A 51 -32.37 -11.19 26.99
CA ILE A 51 -31.57 -10.89 25.80
C ILE A 51 -30.27 -10.23 26.26
N SER A 52 -29.13 -10.84 25.96
CA SER A 52 -27.82 -10.26 26.27
C SER A 52 -27.44 -9.23 25.20
N ARG A 53 -26.84 -8.10 25.60
CA ARG A 53 -26.38 -7.05 24.68
C ARG A 53 -24.87 -6.89 24.80
N LEU A 54 -24.16 -7.02 23.68
CA LEU A 54 -22.72 -6.82 23.60
C LEU A 54 -22.39 -5.71 22.60
N ASN A 55 -21.29 -5.01 22.86
CA ASN A 55 -20.78 -3.96 21.98
C ASN A 55 -19.35 -4.30 21.53
N LEU A 56 -19.12 -4.35 20.22
CA LEU A 56 -17.83 -4.64 19.58
C LEU A 56 -17.43 -3.49 18.65
N THR A 57 -17.59 -2.25 19.09
CA THR A 57 -17.25 -1.04 18.31
C THR A 57 -15.81 -1.01 17.78
N SER A 58 -14.87 -1.64 18.49
CA SER A 58 -13.44 -1.74 18.13
C SER A 58 -13.10 -2.89 17.18
N LEU A 59 -14.09 -3.64 16.67
CA LEU A 59 -13.84 -4.76 15.77
C LEU A 59 -13.21 -4.27 14.44
N PRO A 60 -12.02 -4.79 14.05
CA PRO A 60 -11.36 -4.41 12.81
C PRO A 60 -12.17 -4.85 11.58
N GLY A 61 -12.35 -3.95 10.62
CA GLY A 61 -13.21 -4.19 9.45
C GLY A 61 -14.71 -4.00 9.73
N GLY A 62 -15.12 -3.68 10.96
CA GLY A 62 -16.48 -3.27 11.31
C GLY A 62 -17.56 -4.32 11.04
N SER A 63 -18.76 -3.86 10.68
CA SER A 63 -19.94 -4.71 10.52
C SER A 63 -19.75 -5.81 9.48
N ASP A 64 -19.03 -5.52 8.40
CA ASP A 64 -18.88 -6.46 7.28
C ASP A 64 -17.97 -7.63 7.66
N ALA A 65 -16.92 -7.35 8.44
CA ALA A 65 -16.06 -8.37 9.01
C ALA A 65 -16.79 -9.24 10.03
N PHE A 66 -17.57 -8.61 10.90
CA PHE A 66 -18.36 -9.32 11.87
C PHE A 66 -19.44 -10.19 11.22
N GLU A 67 -20.09 -9.72 10.15
CA GLU A 67 -21.11 -10.51 9.45
C GLU A 67 -20.53 -11.80 8.88
N LEU A 68 -19.36 -11.74 8.23
CA LEU A 68 -18.71 -12.94 7.70
C LEU A 68 -18.26 -13.89 8.83
N ALA A 69 -17.70 -13.35 9.92
CA ALA A 69 -17.32 -14.14 11.09
C ALA A 69 -18.54 -14.78 11.76
N ALA A 70 -19.66 -14.05 11.87
CA ALA A 70 -20.91 -14.58 12.40
C ALA A 70 -21.45 -15.69 11.50
N LYS A 71 -21.54 -15.49 10.18
CA LYS A 71 -21.93 -16.53 9.22
C LYS A 71 -21.10 -17.81 9.41
N PHE A 72 -19.79 -17.67 9.55
CA PHE A 72 -18.91 -18.80 9.87
C PHE A 72 -19.30 -19.50 11.20
N CYS A 73 -19.59 -18.74 12.25
CA CYS A 73 -20.03 -19.30 13.53
C CYS A 73 -21.35 -20.11 13.42
N TYR A 74 -22.24 -19.73 12.50
CA TYR A 74 -23.46 -20.48 12.18
C TYR A 74 -23.23 -21.69 11.26
N GLY A 75 -21.98 -21.99 10.90
CA GLY A 75 -21.64 -23.09 10.00
C GLY A 75 -21.90 -22.77 8.52
N VAL A 76 -22.18 -21.51 8.18
CA VAL A 76 -22.26 -21.10 6.77
C VAL A 76 -20.85 -21.16 6.17
N ASN A 77 -20.73 -21.80 5.01
CA ASN A 77 -19.47 -21.85 4.30
C ASN A 77 -19.14 -20.48 3.73
N ILE A 78 -18.17 -19.79 4.34
CA ILE A 78 -17.66 -18.51 3.83
C ILE A 78 -16.44 -18.76 2.94
N GLU A 79 -16.43 -18.12 1.77
CA GLU A 79 -15.29 -18.17 0.87
C GLU A 79 -14.21 -17.17 1.33
N ILE A 80 -12.99 -17.66 1.53
CA ILE A 80 -11.82 -16.81 1.81
C ILE A 80 -11.19 -16.42 0.47
N THR A 81 -11.04 -15.12 0.25
CA THR A 81 -10.55 -14.54 -1.00
C THR A 81 -9.49 -13.48 -0.72
N ILE A 82 -8.80 -13.03 -1.76
CA ILE A 82 -7.79 -11.96 -1.67
C ILE A 82 -8.41 -10.66 -1.12
N SER A 83 -9.68 -10.39 -1.43
CA SER A 83 -10.35 -9.14 -1.03
C SER A 83 -10.78 -9.13 0.44
N ASN A 84 -11.01 -10.30 1.06
CA ASN A 84 -11.55 -10.40 2.42
C ASN A 84 -10.57 -10.99 3.45
N VAL A 85 -9.49 -11.66 3.03
CA VAL A 85 -8.63 -12.43 3.96
C VAL A 85 -7.97 -11.58 5.04
N ALA A 86 -7.52 -10.35 4.73
CA ALA A 86 -6.93 -9.45 5.73
C ALA A 86 -7.95 -9.10 6.82
N LEU A 87 -9.18 -8.81 6.40
CA LEU A 87 -10.29 -8.44 7.26
C LEU A 87 -10.74 -9.63 8.12
N LEU A 88 -10.87 -10.83 7.54
CA LEU A 88 -11.18 -12.06 8.27
C LEU A 88 -10.06 -12.42 9.27
N ARG A 89 -8.80 -12.27 8.88
CA ARG A 89 -7.64 -12.55 9.76
C ARG A 89 -7.65 -11.64 10.99
N CYS A 90 -7.88 -10.34 10.81
CA CYS A 90 -7.94 -9.38 11.91
C CYS A 90 -9.18 -9.62 12.79
N ALA A 91 -10.35 -9.86 12.20
CA ALA A 91 -11.58 -10.15 12.94
C ALA A 91 -11.48 -11.46 13.73
N ALA A 92 -10.96 -12.53 13.12
CA ALA A 92 -10.76 -13.82 13.77
C ALA A 92 -9.84 -13.70 14.98
N ARG A 93 -8.74 -12.94 14.86
CA ARG A 93 -7.85 -12.67 15.99
C ARG A 93 -8.54 -11.85 17.08
N PHE A 94 -9.25 -10.77 16.71
CA PHE A 94 -9.98 -9.95 17.66
C PHE A 94 -11.06 -10.75 18.41
N MET A 95 -11.75 -11.64 17.72
CA MET A 95 -12.81 -12.48 18.29
C MET A 95 -12.26 -13.75 18.97
N GLU A 96 -10.94 -13.95 18.99
CA GLU A 96 -10.28 -15.12 19.57
C GLU A 96 -10.85 -16.43 18.99
N MET A 97 -10.93 -16.50 17.66
CA MET A 97 -11.42 -17.65 16.91
C MET A 97 -10.28 -18.63 16.59
N THR A 98 -9.63 -19.14 17.64
CA THR A 98 -8.47 -20.03 17.58
C THR A 98 -8.86 -21.52 17.53
N GLU A 99 -7.88 -22.39 17.28
CA GLU A 99 -8.09 -23.85 17.33
C GLU A 99 -8.33 -24.37 18.75
N ASP A 100 -7.90 -23.65 19.79
CA ASP A 100 -8.19 -23.99 21.19
C ASP A 100 -9.70 -23.89 21.51
N ILE A 101 -10.42 -23.06 20.75
CA ILE A 101 -11.87 -22.89 20.90
C ILE A 101 -12.63 -23.93 20.09
N SER A 102 -12.17 -24.22 18.87
CA SER A 102 -12.83 -25.15 17.97
C SER A 102 -11.91 -25.58 16.83
N GLU A 103 -11.98 -26.85 16.40
CA GLU A 103 -11.16 -27.33 15.30
C GLU A 103 -11.42 -26.59 13.97
N LYS A 104 -10.35 -26.37 13.20
CA LYS A 104 -10.38 -25.68 11.90
C LYS A 104 -11.12 -24.34 11.96
N ASN A 105 -10.91 -23.59 13.04
CA ASN A 105 -11.54 -22.29 13.25
C ASN A 105 -11.08 -21.24 12.22
N LEU A 106 -11.73 -20.08 12.22
CA LEU A 106 -11.50 -19.06 11.19
C LEU A 106 -10.04 -18.58 11.16
N GLU A 107 -9.38 -18.48 12.32
CA GLU A 107 -8.00 -18.00 12.39
C GLU A 107 -7.04 -18.88 11.58
N ILE A 108 -7.08 -20.20 11.74
CA ILE A 108 -6.19 -21.11 11.01
C ILE A 108 -6.55 -21.18 9.52
N ARG A 109 -7.84 -21.09 9.15
CA ARG A 109 -8.24 -21.09 7.73
C ARG A 109 -7.70 -19.89 6.97
N THR A 110 -7.76 -18.70 7.58
CA THR A 110 -7.17 -17.49 6.97
C THR A 110 -5.64 -17.60 6.88
N GLU A 111 -4.99 -18.20 7.87
CA GLU A 111 -3.54 -18.42 7.88
C GLU A 111 -3.09 -19.36 6.76
N VAL A 112 -3.82 -20.45 6.52
CA VAL A 112 -3.56 -21.39 5.41
C VAL A 112 -3.71 -20.67 4.06
N PHE A 113 -4.81 -19.93 3.84
CA PHE A 113 -5.01 -19.18 2.60
C PHE A 113 -3.91 -18.13 2.36
N LEU A 114 -3.47 -17.44 3.42
CA LEU A 114 -2.37 -16.49 3.33
C LEU A 114 -1.06 -17.18 2.90
N LYS A 115 -0.75 -18.35 3.47
CA LYS A 115 0.45 -19.13 3.15
C LYS A 115 0.45 -19.69 1.74
N ASP A 116 -0.68 -20.24 1.30
CA ASP A 116 -0.74 -21.00 0.06
C ASP A 116 -1.00 -20.11 -1.15
N THR A 117 -1.80 -19.05 -0.99
CA THR A 117 -2.28 -18.23 -2.11
C THR A 117 -1.69 -16.82 -2.13
N VAL A 118 -1.47 -16.21 -0.96
CA VAL A 118 -1.11 -14.78 -0.87
C VAL A 118 0.40 -14.60 -0.87
N PHE A 119 1.12 -15.15 0.10
CA PHE A 119 2.55 -14.94 0.25
C PHE A 119 3.41 -15.44 -0.92
N PRO A 120 3.04 -16.47 -1.71
CA PRO A 120 3.81 -16.86 -2.88
C PRO A 120 3.69 -15.92 -4.08
N ASN A 121 2.67 -15.05 -4.12
CA ASN A 121 2.36 -14.20 -5.27
C ASN A 121 2.46 -12.70 -4.91
N ILE A 122 3.29 -11.96 -5.65
CA ILE A 122 3.55 -10.54 -5.38
C ILE A 122 2.27 -9.69 -5.53
N SER A 123 1.51 -9.89 -6.61
CA SER A 123 0.29 -9.12 -6.88
C SER A 123 -0.78 -9.34 -5.80
N ASN A 124 -0.97 -10.59 -5.38
CA ASN A 124 -1.87 -10.94 -4.27
C ASN A 124 -1.38 -10.30 -2.97
N SER A 125 -0.08 -10.38 -2.67
CA SER A 125 0.49 -9.76 -1.47
C SER A 125 0.31 -8.24 -1.43
N ILE A 126 0.49 -7.55 -2.57
CA ILE A 126 0.25 -6.10 -2.67
C ILE A 126 -1.24 -5.79 -2.46
N SER A 127 -2.13 -6.57 -3.06
CA SER A 127 -3.59 -6.39 -2.94
C SER A 127 -4.05 -6.55 -1.49
N VAL A 128 -3.56 -7.56 -0.78
CA VAL A 128 -3.87 -7.78 0.64
C VAL A 128 -3.23 -6.69 1.52
N LEU A 129 -1.99 -6.27 1.21
CA LEU A 129 -1.31 -5.20 1.93
C LEU A 129 -2.07 -3.87 1.83
N HIS A 130 -2.60 -3.54 0.66
CA HIS A 130 -3.45 -2.36 0.49
C HIS A 130 -4.71 -2.42 1.37
N ARG A 131 -5.33 -3.59 1.54
CA ARG A 131 -6.48 -3.76 2.45
C ARG A 131 -6.10 -3.61 3.93
N CYS A 132 -4.85 -3.88 4.30
CA CYS A 132 -4.39 -3.71 5.68
C CYS A 132 -4.37 -2.24 6.13
N GLU A 133 -4.33 -1.28 5.20
CA GLU A 133 -4.33 0.16 5.53
C GLU A 133 -5.57 0.58 6.31
N THR A 134 -6.73 0.00 5.98
CA THR A 134 -8.01 0.27 6.67
C THR A 134 -8.20 -0.54 7.95
N LEU A 135 -7.24 -1.39 8.30
CA LEU A 135 -7.31 -2.34 9.42
C LEU A 135 -6.28 -2.04 10.52
N LEU A 136 -5.53 -0.95 10.40
CA LEU A 136 -4.60 -0.49 11.43
C LEU A 136 -5.37 -0.08 12.71
N PRO A 137 -4.81 -0.31 13.91
CA PRO A 137 -3.49 -0.92 14.18
C PRO A 137 -3.48 -2.46 14.19
N VAL A 138 -4.65 -3.11 14.15
CA VAL A 138 -4.76 -4.57 14.36
C VAL A 138 -3.98 -5.38 13.33
N SER A 139 -3.96 -4.95 12.07
CA SER A 139 -3.18 -5.63 11.02
C SER A 139 -1.67 -5.67 11.30
N GLU A 140 -1.13 -4.73 12.08
CA GLU A 140 0.26 -4.73 12.56
C GLU A 140 0.42 -5.63 13.79
N GLU A 141 -0.51 -5.56 14.74
CA GLU A 141 -0.47 -6.39 15.96
C GLU A 141 -0.49 -7.89 15.65
N VAL A 142 -1.21 -8.29 14.60
CA VAL A 142 -1.23 -9.68 14.11
C VAL A 142 -0.05 -10.02 13.20
N ASN A 143 0.90 -9.09 13.04
CA ASN A 143 2.09 -9.20 12.20
C ASN A 143 1.80 -9.48 10.71
N LEU A 144 0.61 -9.11 10.21
CA LEU A 144 0.22 -9.38 8.82
C LEU A 144 0.96 -8.45 7.86
N VAL A 145 1.07 -7.16 8.19
CA VAL A 145 1.74 -6.15 7.35
C VAL A 145 3.21 -6.51 7.09
N SER A 146 3.98 -6.76 8.15
CA SER A 146 5.40 -7.15 8.04
C SER A 146 5.59 -8.44 7.23
N ARG A 147 4.71 -9.44 7.41
CA ARG A 147 4.77 -10.69 6.64
C ARG A 147 4.50 -10.47 5.15
N LEU A 148 3.54 -9.62 4.80
CA LEU A 148 3.25 -9.26 3.40
C LEU A 148 4.41 -8.49 2.77
N ILE A 149 5.00 -7.53 3.48
CA ILE A 149 6.18 -6.78 3.01
C ILE A 149 7.36 -7.73 2.74
N ASN A 150 7.62 -8.65 3.67
CA ASN A 150 8.67 -9.66 3.51
C ASN A 150 8.38 -10.61 2.35
N ALA A 151 7.13 -11.03 2.16
CA ALA A 151 6.72 -11.86 1.03
C ALA A 151 6.97 -11.16 -0.31
N ILE A 152 6.56 -9.89 -0.44
CA ILE A 152 6.83 -9.06 -1.63
C ILE A 152 8.34 -8.99 -1.88
N ALA A 153 9.12 -8.66 -0.85
CA ALA A 153 10.56 -8.48 -1.00
C ALA A 153 11.30 -9.78 -1.38
N ASN A 154 10.92 -10.91 -0.78
CA ASN A 154 11.50 -12.21 -1.10
C ASN A 154 11.15 -12.65 -2.53
N ASN A 155 9.90 -12.50 -2.95
CA ASN A 155 9.48 -12.94 -4.28
C ASN A 155 10.01 -12.01 -5.39
N ALA A 156 10.08 -10.70 -5.15
CA ALA A 156 10.72 -9.76 -6.07
C ALA A 156 12.19 -10.12 -6.33
N CYS A 157 12.92 -10.51 -5.28
CA CYS A 157 14.30 -10.96 -5.41
C CYS A 157 14.40 -12.32 -6.13
N LYS A 158 13.49 -13.27 -5.83
CA LYS A 158 13.42 -14.55 -6.56
C LYS A 158 13.16 -14.35 -8.06
N GLU A 159 12.17 -13.54 -8.44
CA GLU A 159 11.88 -13.23 -9.85
C GLU A 159 13.08 -12.60 -10.57
N GLN A 160 13.81 -11.72 -9.90
CA GLN A 160 15.05 -11.14 -10.43
C GLN A 160 16.12 -12.21 -10.69
N LEU A 161 16.27 -13.19 -9.79
CA LEU A 161 17.25 -14.26 -9.95
C LEU A 161 16.85 -15.20 -11.09
N THR A 162 15.60 -15.62 -11.14
CA THR A 162 15.08 -16.49 -12.21
C THR A 162 15.23 -15.84 -13.58
N SER A 163 14.89 -14.55 -13.72
CA SER A 163 15.06 -13.81 -14.97
C SER A 163 16.54 -13.54 -15.32
N GLY A 164 17.43 -13.52 -14.33
CA GLY A 164 18.87 -13.45 -14.55
C GLY A 164 19.45 -14.75 -15.08
N LEU A 165 18.99 -15.89 -14.55
CA LEU A 165 19.44 -17.23 -14.94
C LEU A 165 18.98 -17.61 -16.36
N SER A 166 17.74 -17.31 -16.73
CA SER A 166 17.26 -17.57 -18.10
C SER A 166 18.06 -16.81 -19.16
N LYS A 167 18.49 -15.58 -18.85
CA LYS A 167 19.39 -14.81 -19.72
C LYS A 167 20.78 -15.43 -19.88
N LEU A 168 21.24 -16.20 -18.90
CA LEU A 168 22.52 -16.93 -18.95
C LEU A 168 22.39 -18.26 -19.70
N GLU A 169 21.26 -18.95 -19.61
CA GLU A 169 21.02 -20.22 -20.35
C GLU A 169 20.92 -20.00 -21.86
N HIS A 170 20.51 -18.81 -22.30
CA HIS A 170 20.50 -18.40 -23.72
C HIS A 170 21.87 -17.91 -24.25
N SER A 171 22.97 -18.08 -23.51
CA SER A 171 24.32 -17.68 -23.92
C SER A 171 25.02 -18.65 -24.89
N PHE A 172 24.31 -19.65 -25.44
CA PHE A 172 24.83 -20.48 -26.54
C PHE A 172 24.32 -19.91 -27.89
N PRO A 173 25.18 -19.66 -28.89
CA PRO A 173 24.77 -18.89 -30.07
C PRO A 173 23.81 -19.70 -30.96
N PRO A 174 22.78 -19.05 -31.55
CA PRO A 174 23.07 -18.40 -32.82
C PRO A 174 22.41 -17.02 -33.07
N LYS A 175 23.20 -16.20 -33.79
CA LYS A 175 22.90 -15.01 -34.61
C LYS A 175 22.48 -13.68 -33.93
N PRO A 176 23.01 -12.54 -34.43
CA PRO A 176 22.73 -11.22 -33.89
C PRO A 176 21.36 -10.77 -34.40
N VAL A 177 20.37 -10.78 -33.52
CA VAL A 177 19.16 -9.99 -33.71
C VAL A 177 19.31 -8.74 -32.85
N GLN A 178 19.45 -7.59 -33.49
CA GLN A 178 19.12 -6.31 -32.87
C GLN A 178 17.68 -6.42 -32.35
N CYS A 179 17.51 -6.49 -31.04
CA CYS A 179 16.20 -6.34 -30.43
C CYS A 179 16.28 -5.22 -29.40
N LEU A 180 16.01 -4.03 -29.93
CA LEU A 180 15.46 -2.89 -29.21
C LEU A 180 14.29 -3.40 -28.34
N ASP A 181 14.27 -2.98 -27.08
CA ASP A 181 13.19 -3.15 -26.11
C ASP A 181 12.70 -4.59 -25.89
N SER A 182 13.25 -5.25 -24.85
CA SER A 182 12.46 -6.27 -24.17
C SER A 182 11.27 -5.55 -23.53
N GLU A 183 10.14 -5.53 -24.24
CA GLU A 183 8.84 -5.14 -23.70
C GLU A 183 8.73 -5.68 -22.28
N THR A 184 8.76 -4.77 -21.30
CA THR A 184 8.39 -5.19 -19.94
C THR A 184 7.00 -5.80 -20.04
N PRO A 185 6.74 -6.97 -19.42
CA PRO A 185 5.41 -7.53 -19.40
C PRO A 185 4.43 -6.44 -18.98
N SER A 186 3.34 -6.29 -19.73
CA SER A 186 2.27 -5.32 -19.44
C SER A 186 1.86 -5.33 -17.95
N ASP A 187 2.06 -6.48 -17.28
CA ASP A 187 1.70 -6.80 -15.89
C ASP A 187 2.88 -6.84 -14.89
N TRP A 188 3.96 -6.06 -15.09
CA TRP A 188 5.02 -5.96 -14.07
C TRP A 188 4.49 -5.42 -12.72
N TRP A 189 4.72 -6.17 -11.64
CA TRP A 189 4.17 -5.92 -10.29
C TRP A 189 4.53 -4.56 -9.68
N GLY A 190 5.62 -3.93 -10.13
CA GLY A 190 6.02 -2.61 -9.62
C GLY A 190 5.03 -1.50 -9.94
N LYS A 191 4.17 -1.67 -10.96
CA LYS A 191 3.07 -0.73 -11.22
C LYS A 191 2.01 -0.81 -10.12
N SER A 192 1.72 -2.01 -9.64
CA SER A 192 0.70 -2.28 -8.62
C SER A 192 1.02 -1.65 -7.26
N LEU A 193 2.29 -1.33 -6.98
CA LEU A 193 2.68 -0.62 -5.74
C LEU A 193 2.14 0.81 -5.65
N ALA A 194 1.72 1.41 -6.76
CA ALA A 194 1.13 2.76 -6.77
C ALA A 194 -0.20 2.85 -5.99
N VAL A 195 -0.86 1.73 -5.71
CA VAL A 195 -2.10 1.69 -4.92
C VAL A 195 -1.86 1.90 -3.42
N LEU A 196 -0.64 1.65 -2.95
CA LEU A 196 -0.30 1.73 -1.53
C LEU A 196 -0.16 3.18 -1.08
N ASN A 197 -0.48 3.45 0.19
CA ASN A 197 -0.11 4.71 0.80
C ASN A 197 1.42 4.85 0.95
N LEU A 198 1.87 6.07 1.26
CA LEU A 198 3.29 6.41 1.30
C LEU A 198 4.07 5.60 2.35
N ASP A 199 3.48 5.32 3.52
CA ASP A 199 4.14 4.54 4.58
C ASP A 199 4.42 3.11 4.12
N PHE A 200 3.38 2.42 3.62
CA PHE A 200 3.51 1.04 3.16
C PHE A 200 4.42 0.96 1.94
N PHE A 201 4.30 1.91 1.00
CA PHE A 201 5.21 2.00 -0.14
C PHE A 201 6.67 2.13 0.31
N GLN A 202 6.97 3.07 1.21
CA GLN A 202 8.32 3.30 1.73
C GLN A 202 8.89 2.04 2.39
N ARG A 203 8.08 1.33 3.17
CA ARG A 203 8.49 0.09 3.84
C ARG A 203 8.73 -1.06 2.87
N VAL A 204 7.86 -1.23 1.87
CA VAL A 204 8.07 -2.21 0.78
C VAL A 204 9.35 -1.91 0.03
N LEU A 205 9.56 -0.65 -0.39
CA LEU A 205 10.72 -0.28 -1.17
C LEU A 205 12.03 -0.45 -0.36
N SER A 206 11.99 -0.13 0.93
CA SER A 206 13.11 -0.35 1.83
C SER A 206 13.44 -1.85 1.96
N ALA A 207 12.41 -2.70 2.11
CA ALA A 207 12.58 -4.15 2.21
C ALA A 207 13.14 -4.78 0.93
N VAL A 208 12.67 -4.37 -0.25
CA VAL A 208 13.24 -4.89 -1.52
C VAL A 208 14.68 -4.42 -1.72
N LYS A 209 15.01 -3.20 -1.28
CA LYS A 209 16.38 -2.65 -1.33
C LYS A 209 17.33 -3.44 -0.43
N THR A 210 16.93 -3.74 0.80
CA THR A 210 17.74 -4.56 1.71
C THR A 210 17.90 -6.01 1.23
N LYS A 211 16.93 -6.52 0.46
CA LYS A 211 17.00 -7.84 -0.19
C LYS A 211 17.84 -7.89 -1.47
N GLY A 212 18.43 -6.78 -1.89
CA GLY A 212 19.35 -6.75 -3.04
C GLY A 212 18.66 -6.64 -4.40
N LEU A 213 17.47 -6.05 -4.47
CA LEU A 213 16.85 -5.70 -5.75
C LEU A 213 17.75 -4.69 -6.49
N LYS A 214 17.93 -4.88 -7.80
CA LYS A 214 18.81 -4.05 -8.62
C LYS A 214 18.34 -2.59 -8.65
N GLN A 215 19.30 -1.67 -8.74
CA GLN A 215 19.04 -0.23 -8.71
C GLN A 215 18.18 0.25 -9.90
N ASP A 216 18.24 -0.40 -11.07
CA ASP A 216 17.38 -0.07 -12.21
C ASP A 216 15.90 -0.37 -11.92
N ILE A 217 15.62 -1.52 -11.29
CA ILE A 217 14.27 -1.90 -10.90
C ILE A 217 13.74 -0.95 -9.82
N ILE A 218 14.56 -0.63 -8.81
CA ILE A 218 14.21 0.33 -7.75
C ILE A 218 13.86 1.70 -8.36
N SER A 219 14.68 2.21 -9.30
CA SER A 219 14.40 3.45 -10.00
C SER A 219 13.06 3.42 -10.71
N ARG A 220 12.74 2.34 -11.44
CA ARG A 220 11.47 2.20 -12.16
C ARG A 220 10.27 2.19 -11.23
N ILE A 221 10.36 1.49 -10.10
CA ILE A 221 9.29 1.46 -9.08
C ILE A 221 9.07 2.87 -8.52
N LEU A 222 10.14 3.57 -8.16
CA LEU A 222 10.07 4.94 -7.65
C LEU A 222 9.47 5.92 -8.65
N ILE A 223 9.91 5.86 -9.91
CA ILE A 223 9.40 6.72 -10.98
C ILE A 223 7.91 6.48 -11.17
N ASN A 224 7.48 5.23 -11.24
CA ASN A 224 6.07 4.88 -11.38
C ASN A 224 5.24 5.38 -10.19
N TYR A 225 5.70 5.17 -8.95
CA TYR A 225 5.00 5.63 -7.76
C TYR A 225 4.92 7.16 -7.70
N ALA A 226 6.01 7.85 -8.02
CA ALA A 226 6.10 9.30 -8.10
C ALA A 226 5.13 9.87 -9.13
N GLN A 227 5.10 9.28 -10.34
CA GLN A 227 4.18 9.68 -11.40
C GLN A 227 2.73 9.54 -10.94
N ASN A 228 2.32 8.40 -10.38
CA ASN A 228 0.94 8.22 -9.90
C ASN A 228 0.58 9.14 -8.72
N SER A 229 1.52 9.35 -7.79
CA SER A 229 1.29 10.17 -6.59
C SER A 229 1.30 11.67 -6.87
N LEU A 230 2.02 12.11 -7.90
CA LEU A 230 2.19 13.52 -8.25
C LEU A 230 1.38 13.94 -9.49
N GLN A 231 0.98 13.03 -10.40
CA GLN A 231 0.19 13.36 -11.60
C GLN A 231 -1.17 14.00 -11.32
N GLY A 232 -1.79 13.70 -10.17
CA GLY A 232 -3.02 14.38 -9.74
C GLY A 232 -2.86 15.88 -9.44
N LEU A 233 -1.65 16.45 -9.59
CA LEU A 233 -1.29 17.79 -9.15
C LEU A 233 -0.69 18.67 -10.27
N PHE A 234 -0.36 18.10 -11.43
CA PHE A 234 0.22 18.84 -12.56
C PHE A 234 -0.82 19.47 -13.50
N ILE A 235 -2.12 19.26 -13.26
CA ILE A 235 -3.21 19.86 -14.05
C ILE A 235 -3.95 20.89 -13.19
N LYS A 236 -3.28 21.94 -12.73
CA LYS A 236 -3.92 23.24 -12.53
C LYS A 236 -2.92 24.34 -12.88
N ASP A 237 -3.31 25.11 -13.89
CA ASP A 237 -2.68 26.37 -14.29
C ASP A 237 -2.28 27.20 -13.04
N PRO A 238 -1.07 27.77 -12.96
CA PRO A 238 -0.63 28.61 -11.84
C PRO A 238 -1.43 29.92 -11.65
N GLN A 239 -2.50 30.13 -12.42
CA GLN A 239 -3.21 31.41 -12.54
C GLN A 239 -4.57 31.45 -11.82
N LEU A 240 -4.99 30.44 -11.05
CA LEU A 240 -6.31 30.48 -10.40
C LEU A 240 -6.30 30.12 -8.90
N VAL A 241 -6.47 31.18 -8.11
CA VAL A 241 -7.17 31.28 -6.81
C VAL A 241 -6.40 30.96 -5.52
N LYS A 242 -5.99 32.06 -4.86
CA LYS A 242 -6.12 32.39 -3.43
C LYS A 242 -6.20 31.22 -2.42
N GLY A 243 -5.14 31.18 -1.59
CA GLY A 243 -5.01 30.51 -0.29
C GLY A 243 -6.30 30.05 0.38
N SER A 244 -6.52 28.74 0.27
CA SER A 244 -7.46 27.98 1.10
C SER A 244 -6.64 27.08 2.03
N TYR A 245 -7.16 26.75 3.22
CA TYR A 245 -6.55 25.77 4.14
C TYR A 245 -6.27 24.42 3.45
N LEU A 246 -7.10 24.06 2.48
CA LEU A 246 -6.94 22.86 1.65
C LEU A 246 -5.69 22.89 0.77
N ASP A 247 -5.23 24.08 0.39
CA ASP A 247 -4.02 24.29 -0.41
C ASP A 247 -2.75 24.01 0.42
N LEU A 248 -2.75 24.44 1.69
CA LEU A 248 -1.64 24.19 2.62
C LEU A 248 -1.49 22.71 2.97
N ASP A 249 -2.59 21.99 3.22
CA ASP A 249 -2.51 20.56 3.53
C ASP A 249 -2.15 19.72 2.30
N LEU A 250 -2.61 20.13 1.11
CA LEU A 250 -2.17 19.53 -0.15
C LEU A 250 -0.67 19.76 -0.37
N GLN A 251 -0.19 20.98 -0.16
CA GLN A 251 1.24 21.31 -0.28
C GLN A 251 2.09 20.55 0.74
N LYS A 252 1.66 20.43 2.00
CA LYS A 252 2.34 19.59 2.99
C LYS A 252 2.40 18.12 2.55
N ARG A 253 1.30 17.58 2.03
CA ARG A 253 1.26 16.21 1.53
C ARG A 253 2.22 16.02 0.34
N GLN A 254 2.23 16.95 -0.61
CA GLN A 254 3.19 16.95 -1.72
C GLN A 254 4.63 16.97 -1.23
N ARG A 255 4.93 17.85 -0.28
CA ARG A 255 6.26 17.97 0.32
C ARG A 255 6.73 16.64 0.91
N ILE A 256 5.89 16.00 1.73
CA ILE A 256 6.21 14.71 2.34
C ILE A 256 6.47 13.65 1.26
N ILE A 257 5.61 13.57 0.23
CA ILE A 257 5.78 12.62 -0.87
C ILE A 257 7.12 12.84 -1.60
N VAL A 258 7.42 14.09 -1.98
CA VAL A 258 8.66 14.42 -2.71
C VAL A 258 9.90 14.15 -1.87
N GLU A 259 9.90 14.56 -0.60
CA GLU A 259 11.02 14.31 0.32
C GLU A 259 11.24 12.82 0.55
N THR A 260 10.16 12.03 0.72
CA THR A 260 10.25 10.58 0.85
C THR A 260 10.80 9.94 -0.43
N ILE A 261 10.29 10.31 -1.62
CA ILE A 261 10.80 9.79 -2.89
C ILE A 261 12.29 10.11 -3.07
N ALA A 262 12.70 11.35 -2.80
CA ALA A 262 14.10 11.77 -2.88
C ALA A 262 15.00 10.95 -1.94
N SER A 263 14.54 10.71 -0.71
CA SER A 263 15.27 9.91 0.29
C SER A 263 15.43 8.43 -0.11
N LEU A 264 14.50 7.92 -0.93
CA LEU A 264 14.48 6.53 -1.36
C LEU A 264 15.29 6.27 -2.64
N LEU A 265 15.70 7.32 -3.36
CA LEU A 265 16.47 7.20 -4.59
C LEU A 265 17.72 6.32 -4.39
N PRO A 266 18.13 5.55 -5.43
CA PRO A 266 19.41 4.86 -5.48
C PRO A 266 20.61 5.68 -5.06
N SER A 267 21.72 5.02 -4.71
CA SER A 267 22.98 5.70 -4.40
C SER A 267 23.39 6.63 -5.54
N GLN A 268 23.94 7.78 -5.16
CA GLN A 268 24.45 8.73 -6.14
C GLN A 268 25.59 8.13 -6.95
N SER A 269 25.52 8.24 -8.28
CA SER A 269 26.50 7.69 -9.19
C SER A 269 26.44 8.45 -10.52
N ARG A 270 27.59 8.59 -11.19
CA ARG A 270 27.64 9.07 -12.59
C ARG A 270 27.00 8.09 -13.57
N LYS A 271 26.87 6.82 -13.18
CA LYS A 271 26.13 5.77 -13.92
C LYS A 271 24.78 5.51 -13.24
N SER A 272 24.08 6.59 -12.89
CA SER A 272 22.75 6.51 -12.27
C SER A 272 21.77 5.82 -13.22
N THR A 273 20.92 4.95 -12.67
CA THR A 273 19.81 4.35 -13.42
C THR A 273 18.56 5.24 -13.44
N VAL A 274 18.58 6.33 -12.66
CA VAL A 274 17.49 7.31 -12.61
C VAL A 274 17.69 8.35 -13.71
N PRO A 275 16.73 8.52 -14.64
CA PRO A 275 16.85 9.49 -15.73
C PRO A 275 16.94 10.94 -15.23
N MET A 276 17.74 11.76 -15.90
CA MET A 276 17.90 13.17 -15.56
C MET A 276 16.59 13.95 -15.65
N ALA A 277 15.78 13.72 -16.69
CA ALA A 277 14.44 14.32 -16.82
C ALA A 277 13.55 14.06 -15.59
N PHE A 278 13.62 12.86 -15.01
CA PHE A 278 12.87 12.54 -13.80
C PHE A 278 13.40 13.32 -12.58
N LEU A 279 14.73 13.40 -12.42
CA LEU A 279 15.34 14.19 -11.35
C LEU A 279 14.99 15.68 -11.47
N SER A 280 15.06 16.24 -12.68
CA SER A 280 14.66 17.61 -12.98
C SER A 280 13.17 17.85 -12.66
N SER A 281 12.28 16.94 -13.05
CA SER A 281 10.85 17.01 -12.72
C SER A 281 10.59 16.90 -11.20
N LEU A 282 11.33 16.05 -10.51
CA LEU A 282 11.22 15.89 -9.07
C LEU A 282 11.74 17.12 -8.33
N LEU A 283 12.81 17.76 -8.80
CA LEU A 283 13.32 19.02 -8.26
C LEU A 283 12.31 20.16 -8.47
N LYS A 284 11.71 20.27 -9.66
CA LYS A 284 10.61 21.23 -9.91
C LYS A 284 9.46 21.04 -8.91
N SER A 285 9.08 19.79 -8.66
CA SER A 285 8.06 19.43 -7.65
C SER A 285 8.50 19.80 -6.23
N ALA A 286 9.77 19.57 -5.87
CA ALA A 286 10.33 19.91 -4.57
C ALA A 286 10.34 21.44 -4.31
N ILE A 287 10.60 22.22 -5.36
CA ILE A 287 10.55 23.69 -5.29
C ILE A 287 9.10 24.15 -5.09
N ALA A 288 8.16 23.67 -5.91
CA ALA A 288 6.75 24.02 -5.82
C ALA A 288 6.13 23.64 -4.46
N ALA A 289 6.47 22.46 -3.93
CA ALA A 289 6.00 21.97 -2.65
C ALA A 289 6.71 22.59 -1.43
N SER A 290 7.65 23.53 -1.64
CA SER A 290 8.46 24.10 -0.56
C SER A 290 9.17 23.05 0.31
N ALA A 291 9.77 22.05 -0.34
CA ALA A 291 10.55 21.00 0.33
C ALA A 291 11.78 21.58 1.07
N SER A 292 12.35 20.77 1.95
CA SER A 292 13.57 21.07 2.69
C SER A 292 14.74 21.41 1.76
N THR A 293 15.63 22.28 2.25
CA THR A 293 16.85 22.66 1.54
C THR A 293 17.73 21.45 1.26
N SER A 294 17.86 20.52 2.22
CA SER A 294 18.59 19.26 2.05
C SER A 294 18.04 18.41 0.90
N CYS A 295 16.72 18.32 0.75
CA CYS A 295 16.09 17.60 -0.36
C CYS A 295 16.43 18.24 -1.71
N LYS A 296 16.32 19.57 -1.82
CA LYS A 296 16.63 20.28 -3.08
C LYS A 296 18.10 20.14 -3.45
N SER A 297 19.00 20.35 -2.50
CA SER A 297 20.44 20.22 -2.73
C SER A 297 20.88 18.78 -3.05
N ASP A 298 20.24 17.75 -2.48
CA ASP A 298 20.51 16.37 -2.86
C ASP A 298 20.13 16.10 -4.34
N LEU A 299 18.96 16.61 -4.77
CA LEU A 299 18.51 16.48 -6.16
C LEU A 299 19.40 17.26 -7.12
N GLU A 300 19.73 18.51 -6.82
CA GLU A 300 20.67 19.33 -7.59
C GLU A 300 22.02 18.62 -7.76
N ARG A 301 22.58 18.06 -6.67
CA ARG A 301 23.82 17.30 -6.72
C ARG A 301 23.75 16.09 -7.65
N ARG A 302 22.64 15.35 -7.64
CA ARG A 302 22.43 14.18 -8.51
C ARG A 302 22.33 14.56 -9.98
N ILE A 303 21.68 15.69 -10.28
CA ILE A 303 21.59 16.25 -11.62
C ILE A 303 22.99 16.67 -12.10
N SER A 304 23.75 17.37 -11.26
CA SER A 304 25.11 17.81 -11.60
C SER A 304 26.06 16.66 -11.91
N LEU A 305 25.88 15.49 -11.27
CA LEU A 305 26.67 14.28 -11.53
C LEU A 305 26.36 13.60 -12.88
N GLN A 306 25.30 14.00 -13.58
CA GLN A 306 24.87 13.44 -14.87
C GLN A 306 24.93 14.46 -16.02
N LEU A 307 25.40 15.69 -15.76
CA LEU A 307 25.46 16.77 -16.78
C LEU A 307 26.34 16.42 -17.98
N ASP A 308 27.34 15.56 -17.79
CA ASP A 308 28.19 15.01 -18.85
C ASP A 308 27.41 14.10 -19.84
N GLN A 309 26.18 13.73 -19.52
CA GLN A 309 25.30 12.86 -20.32
C GLN A 309 23.97 13.54 -20.70
N ALA A 310 23.78 14.82 -20.36
CA ALA A 310 22.53 15.54 -20.52
C ALA A 310 22.29 16.03 -21.96
N ILE A 311 21.07 15.90 -22.48
CA ILE A 311 20.64 16.66 -23.66
C ILE A 311 20.03 18.00 -23.23
N LEU A 312 20.09 19.02 -24.09
CA LEU A 312 19.72 20.41 -23.76
C LEU A 312 18.31 20.52 -23.14
N GLU A 313 17.38 19.67 -23.58
CA GLU A 313 15.99 19.63 -23.09
C GLU A 313 15.87 19.17 -21.62
N ASP A 314 16.83 18.39 -21.10
CA ASP A 314 16.84 17.89 -19.70
C ASP A 314 17.23 18.96 -18.67
N ILE A 315 17.90 20.03 -19.15
CA ILE A 315 18.48 21.11 -18.33
C ILE A 315 17.53 22.30 -18.20
N LEU A 316 16.52 22.40 -19.07
CA LEU A 316 15.58 23.53 -19.07
C LEU A 316 14.63 23.48 -17.87
N ILE A 317 14.95 24.28 -16.87
CA ILE A 317 14.02 24.65 -15.79
C ILE A 317 13.37 25.99 -16.19
N PRO A 318 12.04 26.07 -16.33
CA PRO A 318 11.37 27.33 -16.58
C PRO A 318 11.65 28.29 -15.44
N ALA A 319 12.25 29.44 -15.74
CA ALA A 319 12.35 30.56 -14.81
C ALA A 319 10.93 31.11 -14.58
N ASN A 320 10.52 31.25 -13.32
CA ASN A 320 9.24 31.87 -12.98
C ASN A 320 9.29 33.37 -13.38
N PRO A 321 8.45 33.87 -14.30
CA PRO A 321 8.51 35.25 -14.73
C PRO A 321 7.69 36.12 -13.77
N HIS A 322 8.26 36.45 -12.62
CA HIS A 322 7.82 37.65 -11.90
C HIS A 322 8.66 38.82 -12.37
N GLY A 323 8.29 39.39 -13.51
CA GLY A 323 8.93 40.56 -14.09
C GLY A 323 8.50 40.78 -15.53
N ASN A 324 7.80 41.88 -15.76
CA ASN A 324 7.21 42.30 -17.03
C ASN A 324 8.27 42.42 -18.16
N ASN A 325 7.84 42.08 -19.39
CA ASN A 325 8.43 42.38 -20.71
C ASN A 325 9.57 41.50 -21.30
N HIS A 326 9.22 40.83 -22.40
CA HIS A 326 10.00 40.49 -23.61
C HIS A 326 11.44 39.92 -23.47
N ASN A 327 11.55 38.62 -23.14
CA ASN A 327 12.34 37.58 -23.83
C ASN A 327 12.44 36.35 -22.90
N PRO A 328 12.32 35.10 -23.40
CA PRO A 328 12.59 33.93 -22.57
C PRO A 328 14.11 33.78 -22.38
N LEU A 329 14.66 34.49 -21.40
CA LEU A 329 16.03 34.28 -20.93
C LEU A 329 16.06 33.00 -20.07
N CYS A 330 16.57 31.92 -20.65
CA CYS A 330 16.98 30.74 -19.91
C CYS A 330 18.26 31.09 -19.13
N HIS A 331 18.20 31.08 -17.80
CA HIS A 331 19.41 31.24 -16.98
C HIS A 331 20.14 29.89 -16.86
N LEU A 332 21.33 29.84 -17.44
CA LEU A 332 22.35 28.83 -17.13
C LEU A 332 22.96 29.18 -15.77
N TYR A 333 22.73 28.38 -14.74
CA TYR A 333 23.54 28.49 -13.52
C TYR A 333 24.85 27.74 -13.74
N MET A 334 25.88 28.47 -14.16
CA MET A 334 27.28 28.09 -14.04
C MET A 334 27.91 28.99 -12.98
N THR A 335 28.02 28.48 -11.75
CA THR A 335 29.09 28.78 -10.77
C THR A 335 29.07 27.69 -9.70
#